data_AF-A0A381C816-F1
#
_entry.id   AF-A0A381C816-F1
#
_cell.length_a   1.000
_cell.length_b   1.000
_cell.length_c   1.000
_cell.angle_alpha   90.00
_cell.angle_beta   90.00
_cell.angle_gamma   90.00
#
_symmetry.space_group_name_H-M   'P 1'
#
loop_
_entity.id
_entity.type
_entity.pdbx_description
1 polymer ?
#
loop_
_entity_poly.entity_id
_entity_poly.type
_entity_poly.pdbx_seq_one_letter_code
_entity_poly.pdbx_strand_id
1 'polypeptide(L)'
;MKRYCFKSSGNSPLDSISMSPTPSRSLFRWAVFALALTIVVPPVIARAESVPAVQTNTASMTYEQQMSLFQQAVTNDLNGRHGEARQAYDALKNSDISENIAVPSAVNLVALDRFSEARRAFNALAKSPDARDRDYAHLWQLWLTARRGTANPQQLDKSLRDMAGGLQATASYQQEIINLYAGKGSVDAVFAAVSAMPDASELQRTDALTEATFFTSGYLRYVKQDSPAAKDLLQKKSHQLSSVSLEIPLITREKAAL
;
A
#
# COMPACT_ATOMS: atom_id res chain seq x y z
N MET A 1 -42.91 30.57 -27.86
CA MET A 1 -44.03 30.02 -27.06
C MET A 1 -44.97 29.23 -27.96
N LYS A 2 -44.88 27.89 -27.96
CA LYS A 2 -45.95 26.96 -28.37
C LYS A 2 -45.71 25.65 -27.62
N ARG A 3 -46.67 25.28 -26.77
CA ARG A 3 -46.75 24.01 -26.06
C ARG A 3 -47.51 23.01 -26.93
N TYR A 4 -47.09 21.76 -26.95
CA TYR A 4 -47.98 20.63 -27.18
C TYR A 4 -47.68 19.53 -26.15
N CYS A 5 -48.69 19.20 -25.36
CA CYS A 5 -48.80 17.97 -24.58
C CYS A 5 -49.77 17.03 -25.30
N PHE A 6 -49.50 15.72 -25.30
CA PHE A 6 -50.57 14.71 -25.28
C PHE A 6 -50.12 13.41 -24.57
N LYS A 7 -51.03 12.90 -23.72
CA LYS A 7 -51.05 11.64 -22.91
C LYS A 7 -50.99 10.38 -23.81
N SER A 8 -50.37 9.25 -23.46
CA SER A 8 -50.50 8.25 -22.35
C SER A 8 -51.70 7.28 -22.43
N SER A 9 -51.40 6.00 -22.70
CA SER A 9 -51.87 4.72 -22.08
C SER A 9 -51.59 3.54 -23.06
N GLY A 10 -51.24 2.29 -22.71
CA GLY A 10 -50.97 1.58 -21.46
C GLY A 10 -50.68 0.08 -21.75
N ASN A 11 -49.98 -0.58 -20.81
CA ASN A 11 -49.92 -2.02 -20.45
C ASN A 11 -49.15 -3.09 -21.28
N SER A 12 -47.92 -3.39 -20.80
CA SER A 12 -47.28 -4.67 -20.33
C SER A 12 -47.83 -6.06 -20.76
N PRO A 13 -47.05 -7.19 -20.76
CA PRO A 13 -45.93 -7.53 -19.84
C PRO A 13 -44.75 -8.40 -20.38
N LEU A 14 -43.78 -8.73 -19.48
CA LEU A 14 -42.68 -9.73 -19.58
C LEU A 14 -41.48 -9.29 -20.46
N ASP A 15 -40.20 -9.28 -20.06
CA ASP A 15 -39.47 -9.98 -19.01
C ASP A 15 -38.43 -9.07 -18.34
N SER A 16 -38.39 -9.16 -17.02
CA SER A 16 -37.37 -8.61 -16.14
C SER A 16 -36.13 -9.50 -16.12
N ILE A 17 -35.02 -9.04 -16.70
CA ILE A 17 -33.67 -9.45 -16.28
C ILE A 17 -32.97 -8.22 -15.73
N SER A 18 -33.22 -7.98 -14.45
CA SER A 18 -32.40 -7.13 -13.60
C SER A 18 -31.05 -7.81 -13.44
N MET A 19 -30.05 -7.40 -14.23
CA MET A 19 -28.65 -7.66 -13.88
C MET A 19 -28.32 -6.76 -12.70
N SER A 20 -28.44 -7.32 -11.51
CA SER A 20 -27.86 -6.79 -10.29
C SER A 20 -26.37 -6.50 -10.52
N PRO A 21 -25.85 -5.33 -10.13
CA PRO A 21 -24.42 -5.10 -10.13
C PRO A 21 -23.79 -6.11 -9.18
N THR A 22 -22.94 -6.98 -9.73
CA THR A 22 -22.07 -7.85 -8.95
C THR A 22 -21.31 -7.02 -7.92
N PRO A 23 -21.33 -7.40 -6.63
CA PRO A 23 -20.57 -6.70 -5.62
C PRO A 23 -19.08 -6.81 -5.95
N SER A 24 -18.44 -5.65 -6.05
CA SER A 24 -16.99 -5.49 -6.20
C SER A 24 -16.26 -6.29 -5.11
N ARG A 25 -15.67 -7.42 -5.51
CA ARG A 25 -14.79 -8.24 -4.68
C ARG A 25 -13.40 -7.61 -4.64
N SER A 26 -13.08 -6.73 -3.68
CA SER A 26 -11.68 -6.46 -3.25
C SER A 26 -11.59 -5.44 -2.10
N LEU A 27 -12.29 -5.63 -0.97
CA LEU A 27 -12.09 -4.78 0.23
C LEU A 27 -11.30 -5.47 1.36
N PHE A 28 -10.67 -6.62 1.10
CA PHE A 28 -10.26 -7.53 2.17
C PHE A 28 -8.87 -8.17 2.01
N ARG A 29 -7.93 -7.57 1.27
CA ARG A 29 -6.64 -8.24 0.97
C ARG A 29 -5.53 -8.12 2.03
N TRP A 30 -5.58 -7.19 2.99
CA TRP A 30 -4.46 -6.99 3.92
C TRP A 30 -4.78 -7.17 5.41
N ALA A 31 -6.06 -7.22 5.79
CA ALA A 31 -6.45 -7.04 7.19
C ALA A 31 -7.00 -8.27 7.91
N VAL A 32 -6.77 -9.50 7.45
CA VAL A 32 -7.33 -10.65 8.18
C VAL A 32 -6.38 -11.84 8.33
N PHE A 33 -6.30 -12.26 9.61
CA PHE A 33 -5.84 -13.53 10.18
C PHE A 33 -4.33 -13.69 10.45
N ALA A 34 -3.92 -13.26 11.64
CA ALA A 34 -2.83 -13.89 12.36
C ALA A 34 -3.43 -14.90 13.37
N LEU A 35 -3.47 -16.18 13.03
CA LEU A 35 -3.77 -17.26 13.97
C LEU A 35 -2.46 -18.01 14.24
N ALA A 36 -1.97 -17.94 15.49
CA ALA A 36 -0.77 -18.63 15.91
C ALA A 36 -1.05 -20.14 16.04
N LEU A 37 -0.32 -20.97 15.28
CA LEU A 37 -0.34 -22.42 15.43
C LEU A 37 1.03 -22.91 15.95
N THR A 38 1.06 -23.39 17.20
CA THR A 38 2.20 -24.07 17.80
C THR A 38 2.25 -25.52 17.34
N ILE A 39 3.29 -25.91 16.59
CA ILE A 39 3.53 -27.31 16.21
C ILE A 39 4.56 -27.92 17.17
N VAL A 40 4.15 -29.01 17.82
CA VAL A 40 5.02 -29.90 18.61
C VAL A 40 5.78 -30.82 17.66
N VAL A 41 7.11 -30.85 17.77
CA VAL A 41 7.98 -31.74 16.98
C VAL A 41 8.32 -32.99 17.80
N PRO A 42 8.03 -34.23 17.35
CA PRO A 42 8.59 -35.43 17.94
C PRO A 42 9.96 -35.80 17.29
N PRO A 43 10.82 -36.55 18.00
CA PRO A 43 12.19 -36.83 17.57
C PRO A 43 12.27 -37.87 16.43
N VAL A 44 13.29 -37.68 15.59
CA VAL A 44 13.62 -38.47 14.40
C VAL A 44 14.32 -39.78 14.79
N ILE A 45 13.84 -40.90 14.26
CA ILE A 45 14.57 -42.18 14.21
C ILE A 45 15.19 -42.31 12.82
N ALA A 46 16.52 -42.47 12.76
CA ALA A 46 17.26 -42.68 11.54
C ALA A 46 17.16 -44.14 11.05
N ARG A 47 16.94 -44.34 9.75
CA ARG A 47 17.26 -45.60 9.04
C ARG A 47 17.67 -45.28 7.59
N ALA A 48 18.73 -45.94 7.15
CA ALA A 48 19.47 -45.66 5.93
C ALA A 48 18.91 -46.36 4.67
N GLU A 49 19.24 -45.72 3.53
CA GLU A 49 19.43 -46.22 2.16
C GLU A 49 18.24 -46.72 1.32
N SER A 50 17.85 -45.88 0.37
CA SER A 50 17.98 -46.17 -1.06
C SER A 50 18.18 -44.84 -1.78
N VAL A 51 19.15 -44.75 -2.71
CA VAL A 51 19.39 -43.54 -3.53
C VAL A 51 18.32 -43.51 -4.63
N PRO A 52 17.33 -42.60 -4.60
CA PRO A 52 16.40 -42.45 -5.70
C PRO A 52 17.01 -41.49 -6.72
N ALA A 53 16.72 -41.76 -7.99
CA ALA A 53 17.03 -40.88 -9.10
C ALA A 53 16.72 -39.42 -8.75
N VAL A 54 17.67 -38.52 -9.03
CA VAL A 54 17.49 -37.06 -8.89
C VAL A 54 16.48 -36.62 -9.96
N GLN A 55 15.20 -36.79 -9.65
CA GLN A 55 14.17 -35.94 -10.20
C GLN A 55 14.38 -34.58 -9.55
N THR A 56 14.95 -33.63 -10.29
CA THR A 56 14.78 -32.20 -9.98
C THR A 56 13.32 -31.83 -10.24
N ASN A 57 12.41 -32.43 -9.49
CA ASN A 57 11.09 -31.88 -9.26
C ASN A 57 11.31 -30.73 -8.29
N THR A 58 11.59 -29.54 -8.82
CA THR A 58 11.17 -28.32 -8.13
C THR A 58 9.66 -28.39 -8.07
N ALA A 59 9.13 -29.06 -7.05
CA ALA A 59 7.71 -29.02 -6.76
C ALA A 59 7.38 -27.55 -6.49
N SER A 60 6.75 -26.90 -7.47
CA SER A 60 6.24 -25.55 -7.31
C SER A 60 5.33 -25.53 -6.08
N MET A 61 5.54 -24.55 -5.20
CA MET A 61 4.71 -24.38 -4.01
C MET A 61 3.23 -24.31 -4.40
N THR A 62 2.36 -24.98 -3.65
CA THR A 62 0.91 -24.84 -3.84
C THR A 62 0.48 -23.41 -3.55
N TYR A 63 -0.68 -22.98 -4.08
CA TYR A 63 -1.23 -21.65 -3.78
C TYR A 63 -1.37 -21.40 -2.27
N GLU A 64 -1.77 -22.41 -1.49
CA GLU A 64 -1.89 -22.32 -0.03
C GLU A 64 -0.52 -22.09 0.63
N GLN A 65 0.52 -22.83 0.20
CA GLN A 65 1.89 -22.62 0.68
C GLN A 65 2.42 -21.23 0.33
N GLN A 66 2.14 -20.76 -0.89
CA GLN A 66 2.50 -19.41 -1.33
C GLN A 66 1.83 -18.34 -0.45
N MET A 67 0.52 -18.48 -0.18
CA MET A 67 -0.22 -17.54 0.67
C MET A 67 0.25 -17.57 2.12
N SER A 68 0.57 -18.75 2.66
CA SER A 68 1.12 -18.89 4.01
C SER A 68 2.50 -18.20 4.13
N LEU A 69 3.40 -18.46 3.18
CA LEU A 69 4.70 -17.80 3.11
C LEU A 69 4.55 -16.28 2.99
N PHE A 70 3.57 -15.83 2.22
CA PHE A 70 3.28 -14.42 2.05
C PHE A 70 2.78 -13.75 3.35
N GLN A 71 1.84 -14.37 4.06
CA GLN A 71 1.38 -13.89 5.37
C GLN A 71 2.52 -13.81 6.38
N GLN A 72 3.43 -14.78 6.35
CA GLN A 72 4.64 -14.75 7.16
C GLN A 72 5.55 -13.58 6.78
N ALA A 73 5.71 -13.28 5.48
CA ALA A 73 6.49 -12.14 5.01
C ALA A 73 5.94 -10.81 5.54
N VAL A 74 4.63 -10.59 5.41
CA VAL A 74 3.95 -9.39 5.94
C VAL A 74 4.11 -9.30 7.47
N THR A 75 3.92 -10.42 8.17
CA THR A 75 4.11 -10.48 9.63
C THR A 75 5.55 -10.11 10.03
N ASN A 76 6.54 -10.61 9.29
CA ASN A 76 7.94 -10.28 9.54
C ASN A 76 8.20 -8.78 9.32
N ASP A 77 7.67 -8.21 8.24
CA ASP A 77 7.80 -6.77 7.97
C ASP A 77 7.20 -5.90 9.07
N LEU A 78 5.97 -6.19 9.49
CA LEU A 78 5.29 -5.44 10.55
C LEU A 78 6.05 -5.50 11.89
N ASN A 79 6.84 -6.57 12.10
CA ASN A 79 7.68 -6.75 13.28
C ASN A 79 9.12 -6.22 13.11
N GLY A 80 9.42 -5.49 12.02
CA GLY A 80 10.75 -4.96 11.73
C GLY A 80 11.78 -5.99 11.24
N ARG A 81 11.36 -7.24 11.01
CA ARG A 81 12.18 -8.34 10.46
C ARG A 81 12.20 -8.28 8.92
N HIS A 82 12.68 -7.15 8.39
CA HIS A 82 12.61 -6.83 6.97
C HIS A 82 13.49 -7.76 6.10
N GLY A 83 14.61 -8.25 6.65
CA GLY A 83 15.49 -9.18 5.94
C GLY A 83 14.83 -10.54 5.71
N GLU A 84 14.16 -11.06 6.73
CA GLU A 84 13.39 -12.31 6.67
C GLU A 84 12.17 -12.16 5.74
N ALA A 85 11.47 -11.02 5.79
CA ALA A 85 10.38 -10.73 4.87
C ALA A 85 10.86 -10.70 3.41
N ARG A 86 12.02 -10.10 3.13
CA ARG A 86 12.60 -10.01 1.79
C ARG A 86 12.87 -11.38 1.17
N GLN A 87 13.39 -12.33 1.96
CA GLN A 87 13.62 -13.70 1.48
C GLN A 87 12.32 -14.35 0.99
N ALA A 88 11.23 -14.20 1.75
CA ALA A 88 9.92 -14.71 1.38
C ALA A 88 9.37 -14.02 0.13
N TYR A 89 9.45 -12.69 0.02
CA TYR A 89 9.02 -12.00 -1.20
C TYR A 89 9.85 -12.37 -2.43
N ASP A 90 11.15 -12.59 -2.29
CA ASP A 90 12.01 -13.04 -3.40
C ASP A 90 11.62 -14.45 -3.88
N ALA A 91 11.30 -15.36 -2.95
CA ALA A 91 10.79 -16.69 -3.29
C ALA A 91 9.44 -16.65 -4.02
N LEU A 92 8.62 -15.61 -3.80
CA LEU A 92 7.29 -15.47 -4.39
C LEU A 92 7.25 -14.61 -5.68
N LYS A 93 8.36 -13.99 -6.08
CA LYS A 93 8.43 -12.94 -7.13
C LYS A 93 7.83 -13.31 -8.49
N ASN A 94 7.77 -14.60 -8.83
CA ASN A 94 7.22 -15.12 -10.09
C ASN A 94 6.14 -16.20 -9.84
N SER A 95 5.50 -16.18 -8.68
CA SER A 95 4.43 -17.11 -8.32
C SER A 95 3.06 -16.62 -8.80
N ASP A 96 2.03 -17.44 -8.66
CA ASP A 96 0.65 -17.10 -9.03
C ASP A 96 0.08 -15.92 -8.22
N ILE A 97 0.73 -15.59 -7.09
CA ILE A 97 0.37 -14.47 -6.23
C ILE A 97 1.29 -13.25 -6.42
N SER A 98 2.10 -13.21 -7.48
CA SER A 98 3.08 -12.13 -7.71
C SER A 98 2.46 -10.74 -7.73
N GLU A 99 1.22 -10.61 -8.18
CA GLU A 99 0.49 -9.34 -8.15
C GLU A 99 0.14 -8.94 -6.71
N ASN A 100 -0.32 -9.87 -5.88
CA ASN A 100 -0.64 -9.61 -4.48
C ASN A 100 0.59 -9.15 -3.68
N ILE A 101 1.76 -9.73 -3.94
CA ILE A 101 2.96 -9.40 -3.17
C ILE A 101 3.63 -8.09 -3.60
N ALA A 102 3.27 -7.55 -4.77
CA ALA A 102 4.06 -6.51 -5.43
C ALA A 102 4.20 -5.24 -4.56
N VAL A 103 3.09 -4.79 -3.95
CA VAL A 103 3.08 -3.61 -3.08
C VAL A 103 3.86 -3.85 -1.77
N PRO A 104 3.56 -4.88 -0.94
CA PRO A 104 4.34 -5.15 0.27
C PRO A 104 5.83 -5.35 -0.01
N SER A 105 6.16 -6.05 -1.09
CA SER A 105 7.55 -6.27 -1.52
C SER A 105 8.27 -4.97 -1.86
N ALA A 106 7.59 -4.01 -2.50
CA ALA A 106 8.15 -2.70 -2.83
C ALA A 106 8.38 -1.85 -1.57
N VAL A 107 7.46 -1.87 -0.62
CA VAL A 107 7.60 -1.18 0.68
C VAL A 107 8.74 -1.78 1.50
N ASN A 108 8.88 -3.10 1.52
CA ASN A 108 10.00 -3.78 2.17
C ASN A 108 11.37 -3.34 1.62
N LEU A 109 11.49 -3.07 0.31
CA LEU A 109 12.72 -2.52 -0.26
C LEU A 109 13.05 -1.12 0.31
N VAL A 110 12.04 -0.31 0.65
CA VAL A 110 12.24 0.97 1.35
C VAL A 110 12.69 0.75 2.79
N ALA A 111 12.12 -0.24 3.48
CA ALA A 111 12.49 -0.59 4.85
C ALA A 111 13.93 -1.10 4.96
N LEU A 112 14.44 -1.73 3.91
CA LEU A 112 15.82 -2.18 3.77
C LEU A 112 16.78 -1.12 3.18
N ASP A 113 16.32 0.12 3.00
CA ASP A 113 17.09 1.21 2.37
C ASP A 113 17.59 0.88 0.94
N ARG A 114 16.98 -0.10 0.27
CA ARG A 114 17.24 -0.49 -1.13
C ARG A 114 16.50 0.45 -2.09
N PHE A 115 16.69 1.76 -1.93
CA PHE A 115 15.86 2.80 -2.55
C PHE A 115 15.84 2.77 -4.08
N SER A 116 16.96 2.40 -4.71
CA SER A 116 17.04 2.25 -6.17
C SER A 116 16.13 1.13 -6.69
N GLU A 117 15.98 0.05 -5.91
CA GLU A 117 15.12 -1.08 -6.26
C GLU A 117 13.66 -0.77 -5.96
N ALA A 118 13.38 -0.16 -4.80
CA ALA A 118 12.06 0.34 -4.46
C ALA A 118 11.53 1.28 -5.56
N ARG A 119 12.36 2.21 -6.05
CA ARG A 119 11.99 3.12 -7.14
C ARG A 119 11.60 2.37 -8.42
N ARG A 120 12.35 1.32 -8.79
CA ARG A 120 11.99 0.49 -9.96
C ARG A 120 10.68 -0.25 -9.74
N ALA A 121 10.45 -0.81 -8.55
CA ALA A 121 9.22 -1.49 -8.20
C ALA A 121 8.00 -0.56 -8.26
N PHE A 122 8.09 0.63 -7.64
CA PHE A 122 7.01 1.62 -7.70
C PHE A 122 6.80 2.20 -9.10
N ASN A 123 7.84 2.31 -9.94
CA ASN A 123 7.67 2.67 -11.35
C ASN A 123 6.90 1.62 -12.16
N ALA A 124 6.97 0.35 -11.78
CA ALA A 124 6.15 -0.71 -12.37
C ALA A 124 4.71 -0.65 -11.85
N LEU A 125 4.54 -0.51 -10.53
CA LEU A 125 3.23 -0.39 -9.88
C LEU A 125 2.44 0.85 -10.32
N ALA A 126 3.10 1.96 -10.62
CA ALA A 126 2.49 3.16 -11.20
C ALA A 126 1.85 2.95 -12.59
N LYS A 127 2.03 1.77 -13.18
CA LYS A 127 1.37 1.36 -14.43
C LYS A 127 0.28 0.30 -14.20
N SER A 128 -0.01 -0.04 -12.95
CA SER A 128 -1.02 -1.03 -12.59
C SER A 128 -2.39 -0.60 -13.11
N PRO A 129 -3.19 -1.54 -13.66
CA PRO A 129 -4.60 -1.28 -13.94
C PRO A 129 -5.42 -1.12 -12.65
N ASP A 130 -4.93 -1.65 -11.52
CA ASP A 130 -5.53 -1.43 -10.21
C ASP A 130 -5.24 0.00 -9.74
N ALA A 131 -6.29 0.80 -9.60
CA ALA A 131 -6.18 2.21 -9.23
C ALA A 131 -5.57 2.40 -7.83
N ARG A 132 -5.83 1.49 -6.88
CA ARG A 132 -5.27 1.58 -5.53
C ARG A 132 -3.76 1.40 -5.57
N ASP A 133 -3.28 0.35 -6.24
CA ASP A 133 -1.84 0.08 -6.33
C ASP A 133 -1.10 1.18 -7.09
N ARG A 134 -1.70 1.66 -8.18
CA ARG A 134 -1.17 2.76 -8.98
C ARG A 134 -1.06 4.06 -8.18
N ASP A 135 -2.15 4.49 -7.55
CA ASP A 135 -2.21 5.77 -6.84
C ASP A 135 -1.30 5.75 -5.61
N TYR A 136 -1.24 4.62 -4.90
CA TYR A 136 -0.29 4.39 -3.80
C TYR A 136 1.18 4.44 -4.27
N ALA A 137 1.49 3.83 -5.43
CA ALA A 137 2.83 3.88 -6.00
C ALA A 137 3.25 5.32 -6.39
N HIS A 138 2.32 6.16 -6.83
CA HIS A 138 2.58 7.56 -7.09
C HIS A 138 3.01 8.33 -5.82
N LEU A 139 2.37 8.05 -4.68
CA LEU A 139 2.78 8.65 -3.39
C LEU A 139 4.22 8.25 -3.03
N TRP A 140 4.56 6.98 -3.21
CA TRP A 140 5.92 6.50 -3.00
C TRP A 140 6.95 7.13 -3.92
N GLN A 141 6.61 7.35 -5.20
CA GLN A 141 7.49 8.05 -6.14
C GLN A 141 7.78 9.50 -5.69
N LEU A 142 6.77 10.21 -5.20
CA LEU A 142 6.92 11.56 -4.63
C LEU A 142 7.81 11.51 -3.38
N TRP A 143 7.53 10.59 -2.45
CA TRP A 143 8.31 10.44 -1.22
C TRP A 143 9.77 10.07 -1.46
N LEU A 144 10.05 9.10 -2.35
CA LEU A 144 11.42 8.68 -2.71
C LEU A 144 12.18 9.79 -3.45
N THR A 145 11.47 10.68 -4.14
CA THR A 145 12.07 11.85 -4.78
C THR A 145 12.42 12.91 -3.74
N ALA A 146 11.50 13.21 -2.82
CA ALA A 146 11.75 14.11 -1.70
C ALA A 146 12.91 13.62 -0.82
N ARG A 147 12.90 12.36 -0.41
CA ARG A 147 13.92 11.76 0.45
C ARG A 147 15.32 11.77 -0.15
N ARG A 148 15.46 11.53 -1.46
CA ARG A 148 16.76 11.60 -2.12
C ARG A 148 17.40 12.98 -1.92
N GLY A 149 16.57 14.01 -1.81
CA GLY A 149 16.98 15.39 -1.79
C GLY A 149 17.64 15.81 -3.09
N THR A 150 17.96 17.10 -3.14
CA THR A 150 18.95 17.65 -4.06
C THR A 150 19.77 18.68 -3.28
N ALA A 151 20.94 19.05 -3.77
CA ALA A 151 21.70 20.16 -3.17
C ALA A 151 20.98 21.51 -3.31
N ASN A 152 19.92 21.59 -4.13
CA ASN A 152 19.20 22.81 -4.46
C ASN A 152 17.69 22.65 -4.16
N PRO A 153 17.19 23.20 -3.04
CA PRO A 153 15.78 23.08 -2.66
C PRO A 153 14.78 23.49 -3.76
N GLN A 154 15.10 24.53 -4.53
CA GLN A 154 14.24 25.00 -5.63
C GLN A 154 14.16 23.97 -6.77
N GLN A 155 15.24 23.23 -7.03
CA GLN A 155 15.25 22.14 -7.99
C GLN A 155 14.39 20.96 -7.51
N LEU A 156 14.44 20.65 -6.21
CA LEU A 156 13.57 19.63 -5.62
C LEU A 156 12.09 20.03 -5.74
N ASP A 157 11.74 21.25 -5.35
CA ASP A 157 10.38 21.78 -5.43
C ASP A 157 9.84 21.72 -6.86
N LYS A 158 10.65 22.11 -7.85
CA LYS A 158 10.28 22.01 -9.26
C LYS A 158 10.04 20.55 -9.67
N SER A 159 10.96 19.65 -9.33
CA SER A 159 10.82 18.23 -9.67
C SER A 159 9.55 17.61 -9.08
N LEU A 160 9.23 17.91 -7.82
CA LEU A 160 8.03 17.40 -7.17
C LEU A 160 6.76 18.00 -7.78
N ARG A 161 6.75 19.29 -8.11
CA ARG A 161 5.63 19.94 -8.78
C ARG A 161 5.39 19.37 -10.18
N ASP A 162 6.46 19.15 -10.96
CA ASP A 162 6.38 18.59 -12.31
C ASP A 162 5.87 17.15 -12.26
N MET A 163 6.35 16.34 -11.30
CA MET A 163 5.83 14.99 -11.07
C MET A 163 4.35 15.01 -10.66
N ALA A 164 3.99 15.80 -9.65
CA ALA A 164 2.64 15.84 -9.11
C ALA A 164 1.61 16.46 -10.08
N GLY A 165 2.03 17.34 -10.98
CA GLY A 165 1.14 18.02 -11.92
C GLY A 165 0.41 17.11 -12.89
N GLY A 166 0.94 15.91 -13.15
CA GLY A 166 0.31 14.89 -14.00
C GLY A 166 -0.45 13.80 -13.25
N LEU A 167 -0.48 13.84 -11.92
CA LEU A 167 -1.06 12.78 -11.10
C LEU A 167 -2.49 13.11 -10.68
N GLN A 168 -3.33 12.09 -10.73
CA GLN A 168 -4.67 12.11 -10.15
C GLN A 168 -4.84 10.85 -9.32
N ALA A 169 -5.32 11.00 -8.09
CA ALA A 169 -5.66 9.88 -7.24
C ALA A 169 -7.17 9.72 -7.13
N THR A 170 -7.60 8.47 -7.02
CA THR A 170 -9.00 8.07 -6.88
C THR A 170 -9.53 8.43 -5.49
N ALA A 171 -8.71 8.27 -4.46
CA ALA A 171 -9.07 8.64 -3.09
C ALA A 171 -8.73 10.11 -2.80
N SER A 172 -9.69 10.86 -2.26
CA SER A 172 -9.52 12.30 -2.00
C SER A 172 -8.33 12.62 -1.09
N TYR A 173 -8.07 11.80 -0.06
CA TYR A 173 -6.93 12.05 0.83
C TYR A 173 -5.59 11.85 0.12
N GLN A 174 -5.49 10.89 -0.80
CA GLN A 174 -4.29 10.69 -1.63
C GLN A 174 -4.11 11.85 -2.60
N GLN A 175 -5.21 12.39 -3.15
CA GLN A 175 -5.15 13.59 -3.98
C GLN A 175 -4.63 14.79 -3.17
N GLU A 176 -5.03 14.93 -1.92
CA GLU A 176 -4.50 15.99 -1.05
C GLU A 176 -3.01 15.80 -0.71
N ILE A 177 -2.53 14.55 -0.57
CA ILE A 177 -1.10 14.28 -0.44
C ILE A 177 -0.36 14.69 -1.72
N ILE A 178 -0.88 14.36 -2.91
CA ILE A 178 -0.32 14.81 -4.19
C ILE A 178 -0.28 16.35 -4.25
N ASN A 179 -1.37 17.02 -3.87
CA ASN A 179 -1.45 18.49 -3.84
C ASN A 179 -0.44 19.09 -2.86
N LEU A 180 -0.23 18.46 -1.70
CA LEU A 180 0.77 18.86 -0.71
C LEU A 180 2.18 18.84 -1.31
N TYR A 181 2.56 17.74 -1.96
CA TYR A 181 3.86 17.61 -2.64
C TYR A 181 3.99 18.53 -3.88
N ALA A 182 2.88 18.92 -4.50
CA ALA A 182 2.86 19.91 -5.57
C ALA A 182 3.07 21.36 -5.06
N GLY A 183 3.03 21.58 -3.74
CA GLY A 183 3.04 22.90 -3.12
C GLY A 183 1.71 23.65 -3.27
N LYS A 184 0.60 22.94 -3.52
CA LYS A 184 -0.76 23.48 -3.71
C LYS A 184 -1.70 23.14 -2.55
N GLY A 185 -1.34 22.18 -1.71
CA GLY A 185 -2.13 21.72 -0.57
C GLY A 185 -1.56 22.14 0.78
N SER A 186 -2.22 21.69 1.84
CA SER A 186 -1.79 21.88 3.23
C SER A 186 -1.88 20.58 4.02
N VAL A 187 -1.14 20.50 5.13
CA VAL A 187 -1.22 19.38 6.08
C VAL A 187 -2.66 19.20 6.57
N ASP A 188 -3.35 20.30 6.88
CA ASP A 188 -4.73 20.26 7.36
C ASP A 188 -5.70 19.71 6.30
N ALA A 189 -5.52 20.07 5.02
CA ALA A 189 -6.34 19.55 3.93
C ALA A 189 -6.25 18.02 3.80
N VAL A 190 -5.04 17.45 3.95
CA VAL A 190 -4.83 16.00 3.94
C VAL A 190 -5.66 15.32 5.04
N PHE A 191 -5.55 15.77 6.28
CA PHE A 191 -6.25 15.14 7.40
C PHE A 191 -7.76 15.45 7.44
N ALA A 192 -8.17 16.60 6.91
CA ALA A 192 -9.58 16.89 6.67
C ALA A 192 -10.17 15.90 5.64
N ALA A 193 -9.44 15.59 4.56
CA ALA A 193 -9.87 14.62 3.56
C ALA A 193 -9.98 13.18 4.13
N VAL A 194 -9.06 12.76 5.00
CA VAL A 194 -9.19 11.48 5.74
C VAL A 194 -10.44 11.48 6.63
N SER A 195 -10.71 12.60 7.32
CA SER A 195 -11.88 12.75 8.19
C SER A 195 -13.19 12.78 7.41
N ALA A 196 -13.17 13.26 6.17
CA ALA A 196 -14.33 13.37 5.29
C ALA A 196 -14.60 12.11 4.45
N MET A 197 -13.84 11.02 4.61
CA MET A 197 -14.06 9.78 3.86
C MET A 197 -15.51 9.26 4.06
N PRO A 198 -16.33 9.20 2.99
CA PRO A 198 -17.70 8.73 3.08
C PRO A 198 -17.72 7.22 3.26
N ASP A 199 -18.63 6.72 4.11
CA ASP A 199 -18.92 5.29 4.31
C ASP A 199 -17.71 4.40 4.63
N ALA A 200 -16.60 5.00 5.06
CA ALA A 200 -15.38 4.27 5.43
C ALA A 200 -15.54 3.64 6.83
N SER A 201 -15.25 2.35 6.91
CA SER A 201 -15.11 1.66 8.20
C SER A 201 -13.98 2.27 9.03
N GLU A 202 -14.01 2.05 10.35
CA GLU A 202 -12.95 2.50 11.25
C GLU A 202 -11.57 1.99 10.81
N LEU A 203 -11.51 0.73 10.36
CA LEU A 203 -10.28 0.12 9.84
C LEU A 203 -9.77 0.85 8.58
N GLN A 204 -10.66 1.15 7.62
CA GLN A 204 -10.27 1.89 6.42
C GLN A 204 -9.79 3.30 6.75
N ARG A 205 -10.44 3.97 7.71
CA ARG A 205 -10.08 5.33 8.12
C ARG A 205 -8.76 5.37 8.87
N THR A 206 -8.50 4.39 9.75
CA THR A 206 -7.22 4.28 10.47
C THR A 206 -6.07 3.90 9.56
N ASP A 207 -6.31 3.04 8.55
CA ASP A 207 -5.33 2.73 7.50
C ASP A 207 -4.97 3.97 6.67
N ALA A 208 -5.98 4.70 6.17
CA ALA A 208 -5.79 5.96 5.45
C ALA A 208 -5.10 7.03 6.31
N LEU A 209 -5.41 7.09 7.61
CA LEU A 209 -4.73 7.97 8.56
C LEU A 209 -3.25 7.61 8.70
N THR A 210 -2.90 6.32 8.76
CA THR A 210 -1.50 5.87 8.83
C THR A 210 -0.74 6.23 7.57
N GLU A 211 -1.30 5.94 6.39
CA GLU A 211 -0.73 6.30 5.09
C GLU A 211 -0.50 7.83 5.00
N ALA A 212 -1.53 8.62 5.30
CA ALA A 212 -1.46 10.08 5.29
C ALA A 212 -0.43 10.62 6.29
N THR A 213 -0.33 10.03 7.48
CA THR A 213 0.65 10.42 8.50
C THR A 213 2.08 10.17 8.01
N PHE A 214 2.33 9.01 7.39
CA PHE A 214 3.64 8.67 6.85
C PHE A 214 4.07 9.63 5.73
N PHE A 215 3.24 9.82 4.71
CA PHE A 215 3.61 10.68 3.58
C PHE A 215 3.69 12.15 3.97
N THR A 216 2.79 12.64 4.82
CA THR A 216 2.80 14.04 5.26
C THR A 216 4.01 14.36 6.14
N SER A 217 4.41 13.45 7.04
CA SER A 217 5.65 13.62 7.81
C SER A 217 6.89 13.57 6.92
N GLY A 218 6.90 12.73 5.88
CA GLY A 218 7.93 12.72 4.85
C GLY A 218 8.03 14.06 4.10
N TYR A 219 6.90 14.67 3.74
CA TYR A 219 6.88 16.02 3.15
C TYR A 219 7.49 17.06 4.09
N LEU A 220 7.04 17.11 5.34
CA LEU A 220 7.55 18.06 6.33
C LEU A 220 9.07 17.92 6.52
N ARG A 221 9.53 16.68 6.68
CA ARG A 221 10.96 16.38 6.89
C ARG A 221 11.81 16.69 5.66
N TYR A 222 11.43 16.18 4.50
CA TYR A 222 12.33 16.15 3.33
C TYR A 222 12.13 17.32 2.37
N VAL A 223 10.90 17.86 2.27
CA VAL A 223 10.58 18.99 1.38
C VAL A 223 10.65 20.30 2.16
N LYS A 224 9.96 20.39 3.30
CA LYS A 224 9.96 21.61 4.13
C LYS A 224 11.20 21.77 5.00
N GLN A 225 11.99 20.71 5.16
CA GLN A 225 13.12 20.66 6.09
C GLN A 225 12.72 21.02 7.53
N ASP A 226 11.46 20.72 7.90
CA ASP A 226 10.87 21.01 9.19
C ASP A 226 10.75 19.72 10.01
N SER A 227 11.90 19.25 10.49
CA SER A 227 11.99 18.07 11.37
C SER A 227 11.15 18.22 12.66
N PRO A 228 11.10 19.39 13.34
CA PRO A 228 10.21 19.59 14.48
C PRO A 228 8.72 19.36 14.15
N ALA A 229 8.21 19.92 13.05
CA ALA A 229 6.81 19.71 12.66
C ALA A 229 6.53 18.26 12.26
N ALA A 230 7.48 17.59 11.58
CA ALA A 230 7.37 16.17 11.27
C ALA A 230 7.27 15.33 12.55
N LYS A 231 8.11 15.61 13.55
CA LYS A 231 8.11 14.91 14.84
C LYS A 231 6.81 15.13 15.62
N ASP A 232 6.33 16.38 15.70
CA ASP A 232 5.07 16.72 16.35
C ASP A 232 3.90 15.96 15.70
N LEU A 233 3.84 15.94 14.36
CA LEU A 233 2.82 15.20 13.63
C LEU A 233 2.82 13.70 13.97
N LEU A 234 3.99 13.06 13.92
CA LEU A 234 4.14 11.64 14.25
C LEU A 234 3.75 11.33 15.69
N GLN A 235 4.07 12.22 16.63
CA GLN A 235 3.71 12.05 18.05
C GLN A 235 2.20 12.25 18.27
N LYS A 236 1.62 13.30 17.69
CA LYS A 236 0.19 13.61 17.81
C LYS A 236 -0.70 12.47 17.28
N LYS A 237 -0.25 11.77 16.24
CA LYS A 237 -1.04 10.71 15.58
C LYS A 237 -0.76 9.30 16.08
N SER A 238 0.31 9.05 16.86
CA SER A 238 0.80 7.69 17.13
C SER A 238 -0.22 6.71 17.74
N HIS A 239 -1.17 7.21 18.53
CA HIS A 239 -2.19 6.37 19.19
C HIS A 239 -3.41 6.06 18.31
N GLN A 240 -3.49 6.63 17.11
CA GLN A 240 -4.62 6.51 16.20
C GLN A 240 -4.28 5.68 14.95
N LEU A 241 -3.03 5.23 14.85
CA LEU A 241 -2.53 4.56 13.64
C LEU A 241 -2.93 3.08 13.64
N SER A 242 -3.31 2.58 12.47
CA SER A 242 -3.54 1.15 12.22
C SER A 242 -2.26 0.35 12.44
N SER A 243 -2.27 -0.63 13.36
CA SER A 243 -1.12 -1.50 13.67
C SER A 243 -0.76 -2.49 12.55
N VAL A 244 -1.62 -2.62 11.54
CA VAL A 244 -1.46 -3.57 10.42
C VAL A 244 -1.09 -2.90 9.10
N SER A 245 -0.89 -1.58 9.09
CA SER A 245 -0.46 -0.85 7.90
C SER A 245 1.04 -1.04 7.65
N LEU A 246 1.42 -1.10 6.37
CA LEU A 246 2.81 -1.32 5.92
C LEU A 246 3.74 -0.17 6.31
N GLU A 247 3.19 1.01 6.58
CA GLU A 247 3.93 2.20 6.98
C GLU A 247 4.35 2.18 8.44
N ILE A 248 3.74 1.37 9.32
CA ILE A 248 4.02 1.41 10.77
C ILE A 248 5.50 1.19 11.12
N PRO A 249 6.20 0.17 10.57
CA PRO A 249 7.63 0.00 10.83
C PRO A 249 8.44 1.22 10.38
N LEU A 250 8.04 1.84 9.26
CA LEU A 250 8.70 3.02 8.70
C LEU A 250 8.43 4.27 9.55
N ILE A 251 7.20 4.47 10.01
CA ILE A 251 6.84 5.55 10.94
C ILE A 251 7.65 5.42 12.23
N THR A 252 7.77 4.21 12.77
CA THR A 252 8.56 3.93 13.99
C THR A 252 10.02 4.32 13.78
N ARG A 253 10.62 3.90 12.65
CA ARG A 253 11.98 4.25 12.27
C ARG A 253 12.17 5.75 12.07
N GLU A 254 11.28 6.40 11.34
CA GLU A 254 11.35 7.85 11.05
C GLU A 254 11.24 8.66 12.34
N LYS A 255 10.34 8.28 13.26
CA LYS A 255 10.19 8.89 14.58
C LYS A 255 11.46 8.74 15.43
N ALA A 256 12.13 7.60 15.38
CA ALA A 256 13.40 7.37 16.11
C ALA A 256 14.57 8.20 15.53
N ALA A 257 14.49 8.59 14.27
CA ALA A 257 15.51 9.37 13.56
C ALA A 257 15.28 10.89 13.59
N LEU A 258 14.31 11.39 14.38
CA LEU A 258 13.91 12.81 14.55
C LEU A 258 13.99 13.22 16.03
#